data_AF-A0A6P0BB20-F1
#
_entry.id   AF-A0A6P0BB20-F1
#
_cell.length_a   1.000
_cell.length_b   1.000
_cell.length_c   1.000
_cell.angle_alpha   90.00
_cell.angle_beta   90.00
_cell.angle_gamma   90.00
#
_symmetry.space_group_name_H-M   'P 1'
#
loop_
_entity.id
_entity.type
_entity.pdbx_description
1 polymer ?
#
loop_
_entity_poly.entity_id
_entity_poly.type
_entity_poly.pdbx_seq_one_letter_code
_entity_poly.pdbx_strand_id
1 'polypeptide(L)'
;MQKFDKGAVMRMAWAIYRKRWAGARPANEAARRKSFGQCLKSAWMTVKYQAAQALKTVQQRAADRIQELTTELMRVDARPWRVGIGTDRAEILTQIASMERSA
;
A
#
# COMPACT_ATOMS: atom_id res chain seq x y z
N MET A 1 -6.13 5.21 11.07
CA MET A 1 -6.63 3.86 10.75
C MET A 1 -7.27 3.91 9.37
N GLN A 2 -6.76 3.17 8.38
CA GLN A 2 -7.37 3.17 7.03
C GLN A 2 -8.85 2.77 7.14
N LYS A 3 -9.73 3.59 6.57
CA LYS A 3 -11.16 3.30 6.51
C LYS A 3 -11.36 2.27 5.39
N PHE A 4 -11.48 1.00 5.76
CA PHE A 4 -11.82 -0.05 4.82
C PHE A 4 -13.29 0.09 4.38
N ASP A 5 -13.56 -0.01 3.07
CA ASP A 5 -14.92 -0.05 2.55
C ASP A 5 -15.59 -1.37 2.97
N LYS A 6 -16.48 -1.26 3.96
CA LYS A 6 -17.27 -2.39 4.48
C LYS A 6 -18.11 -3.04 3.39
N GLY A 7 -18.61 -2.26 2.42
CA GLY A 7 -19.39 -2.76 1.29
C GLY A 7 -18.55 -3.61 0.35
N ALA A 8 -17.32 -3.18 0.02
CA ALA A 8 -16.38 -3.99 -0.75
C ALA A 8 -16.01 -5.30 -0.03
N VAL A 9 -15.75 -5.25 1.28
CA VAL A 9 -15.47 -6.46 2.08
C VAL A 9 -16.65 -7.43 2.04
N MET A 10 -17.88 -6.94 2.21
CA MET A 10 -19.08 -7.78 2.13
C MET A 10 -19.29 -8.38 0.74
N ARG A 11 -19.07 -7.61 -0.34
CA ARG A 11 -19.12 -8.14 -1.71
C ARG A 11 -18.10 -9.26 -1.93
N MET A 12 -16.88 -9.09 -1.43
CA MET A 12 -15.83 -10.10 -1.50
C MET A 12 -16.20 -11.36 -0.70
N ALA A 13 -16.70 -11.20 0.53
CA ALA A 13 -17.15 -12.32 1.37
C ALA A 13 -18.27 -13.12 0.68
N TRP A 14 -19.24 -12.44 0.07
CA TRP A 14 -20.30 -13.06 -0.73
C TRP A 14 -19.78 -13.78 -1.97
N ALA A 15 -18.80 -13.22 -2.67
CA ALA A 15 -18.17 -13.88 -3.82
C ALA A 15 -17.46 -15.17 -3.41
N ILE A 16 -16.70 -15.15 -2.30
CA ILE A 16 -16.04 -16.34 -1.74
C ILE A 16 -17.07 -17.39 -1.34
N TYR A 17 -18.12 -16.97 -0.62
CA TYR A 17 -19.18 -17.87 -0.16
C TYR A 17 -19.90 -18.55 -1.32
N ARG A 18 -20.29 -17.78 -2.36
CA ARG A 18 -20.96 -18.33 -3.55
C ARG A 18 -20.06 -19.30 -4.32
N LYS A 19 -18.78 -18.98 -4.49
CA LYS A 19 -17.82 -19.86 -5.17
C LYS A 19 -17.64 -21.18 -4.43
N ARG A 20 -17.55 -21.13 -3.10
CA ARG A 20 -17.33 -22.31 -2.25
C ARG A 20 -18.54 -23.25 -2.19
N TRP A 21 -19.75 -22.69 -2.31
CA TRP A 21 -21.00 -23.44 -2.16
C TRP A 21 -21.86 -23.44 -3.42
N ALA A 22 -21.23 -23.31 -4.58
CA ALA A 22 -21.91 -23.37 -5.88
C ALA A 22 -22.53 -24.76 -6.15
N GLY A 23 -21.91 -25.84 -5.66
CA GLY A 23 -22.35 -27.22 -5.89
C GLY A 23 -23.20 -27.83 -4.78
N ALA A 24 -23.08 -27.37 -3.53
CA ALA A 24 -23.90 -27.83 -2.41
C ALA A 24 -23.96 -26.75 -1.34
N ARG A 25 -25.15 -26.35 -0.89
CA ARG A 25 -25.29 -25.37 0.20
C ARG A 25 -25.36 -26.07 1.56
N PRO A 26 -24.86 -25.44 2.64
CA PRO A 26 -25.04 -25.99 3.98
C PRO A 26 -26.53 -26.15 4.29
N ALA A 27 -26.91 -27.32 4.79
CA ALA A 27 -28.31 -27.72 4.95
C ALA A 27 -29.09 -26.88 5.98
N ASN A 28 -28.44 -26.41 7.04
CA ASN A 28 -29.08 -25.67 8.12
C ASN A 28 -28.60 -24.20 8.17
N GLU A 29 -29.42 -23.33 8.78
CA GLU A 29 -29.12 -21.90 8.86
C GLU A 29 -27.89 -21.59 9.73
N ALA A 30 -27.70 -22.35 10.82
CA ALA A 30 -26.55 -22.20 11.70
C ALA A 30 -25.21 -22.46 10.96
N ALA A 31 -25.14 -23.53 10.14
CA ALA A 31 -23.97 -23.81 9.33
C ALA A 31 -23.76 -22.74 8.25
N ARG A 32 -24.84 -22.23 7.63
CA ARG A 32 -24.74 -21.11 6.67
C ARG A 32 -24.11 -19.89 7.32
N ARG A 33 -24.57 -19.48 8.50
CA ARG A 33 -24.00 -18.34 9.25
C ARG A 33 -22.54 -18.58 9.62
N LYS A 34 -22.18 -19.77 10.14
CA LYS A 34 -20.80 -20.13 10.48
C LYS A 34 -19.89 -20.09 9.24
N SER A 35 -20.32 -20.69 8.14
CA SER A 35 -19.56 -20.71 6.89
C SER A 35 -19.40 -19.31 6.29
N PHE A 36 -20.45 -18.47 6.34
CA PHE A 36 -20.35 -17.08 5.89
C PHE A 36 -19.40 -16.27 6.79
N GLY A 37 -19.46 -16.45 8.11
CA GLY A 37 -18.53 -15.83 9.05
C GLY A 37 -17.06 -16.18 8.75
N GLN A 38 -16.78 -17.41 8.35
CA GLN A 38 -15.43 -17.79 7.89
C GLN A 38 -15.04 -17.06 6.58
N CYS A 39 -15.95 -16.95 5.62
CA CYS A 39 -15.70 -16.21 4.37
C CYS A 39 -15.44 -14.72 4.64
N LEU A 40 -16.17 -14.13 5.59
CA LEU A 40 -15.97 -12.75 6.02
C LEU A 40 -14.59 -12.54 6.66
N LYS A 41 -14.14 -13.46 7.52
CA LYS A 41 -12.78 -13.43 8.09
C LYS A 41 -11.72 -13.49 6.99
N SER A 42 -11.87 -14.41 6.03
CA SER A 42 -10.94 -14.50 4.89
C SER A 42 -10.92 -13.22 4.06
N ALA A 43 -12.08 -12.64 3.74
CA ALA A 43 -12.17 -11.38 3.01
C ALA A 43 -11.44 -10.24 3.76
N TRP A 44 -11.63 -10.14 5.07
CA TRP A 44 -10.91 -9.16 5.89
C TRP A 44 -9.39 -9.35 5.87
N MET A 45 -8.92 -10.59 5.93
CA MET A 45 -7.48 -10.86 5.84
C MET A 45 -6.90 -10.48 4.48
N THR A 46 -7.61 -10.78 3.39
CA THR A 46 -7.19 -10.39 2.04
C THR A 46 -7.10 -8.88 1.88
N VAL A 47 -8.12 -8.15 2.32
CA VAL A 47 -8.14 -6.68 2.21
C VAL A 47 -7.03 -6.04 3.05
N LYS A 48 -6.79 -6.54 4.27
CA LYS A 48 -5.66 -6.09 5.10
C LYS A 48 -4.31 -6.37 4.45
N TYR A 49 -4.15 -7.56 3.87
CA TYR A 49 -2.93 -7.92 3.16
C TYR A 49 -2.69 -7.01 1.96
N GLN A 50 -3.72 -6.76 1.14
CA GLN A 50 -3.62 -5.85 -0.02
C GLN A 50 -3.25 -4.43 0.41
N ALA A 51 -3.85 -3.92 1.49
CA ALA A 51 -3.48 -2.62 2.04
C ALA A 51 -2.02 -2.56 2.50
N ALA A 52 -1.54 -3.61 3.18
CA ALA A 52 -0.14 -3.71 3.59
C ALA A 52 0.81 -3.81 2.39
N GLN A 53 0.44 -4.53 1.34
CA GLN A 53 1.24 -4.60 0.11
C GLN A 53 1.27 -3.26 -0.61
N ALA A 54 0.15 -2.56 -0.72
CA ALA A 54 0.09 -1.22 -1.28
C ALA A 54 0.94 -0.21 -0.48
N LEU A 55 0.99 -0.34 0.85
CA LEU A 55 1.89 0.49 1.66
C LEU A 55 3.35 0.18 1.36
N LYS A 56 3.72 -1.10 1.24
CA LYS A 56 5.08 -1.51 0.86
C LYS A 56 5.49 -0.96 -0.50
N THR A 57 4.60 -0.97 -1.49
CA THR A 57 4.92 -0.42 -2.82
C THR A 57 5.09 1.10 -2.78
N VAL A 58 4.35 1.81 -1.92
CA VAL A 58 4.56 3.26 -1.69
C VAL A 58 5.92 3.51 -1.04
N GLN A 59 6.31 2.72 -0.04
CA GLN A 59 7.62 2.83 0.60
C GLN A 59 8.76 2.52 -0.37
N GLN A 60 8.60 1.51 -1.22
CA GLN A 60 9.56 1.20 -2.29
C GLN A 60 9.71 2.37 -3.26
N ARG A 61 8.61 2.95 -3.73
CA ARG A 61 8.65 4.14 -4.60
C ARG A 61 9.31 5.34 -3.92
N ALA A 62 9.07 5.53 -2.62
CA ALA A 62 9.73 6.58 -1.85
C ALA A 62 11.25 6.34 -1.77
N ALA A 63 11.69 5.10 -1.55
CA ALA A 63 13.10 4.74 -1.55
C ALA A 63 13.76 4.95 -2.93
N ASP A 64 13.10 4.53 -4.01
CA ASP A 64 13.58 4.75 -5.38
C ASP A 64 13.75 6.25 -5.67
N ARG A 65 12.79 7.08 -5.23
CA ARG A 65 12.85 8.53 -5.40
C ARG A 65 13.97 9.17 -4.57
N ILE A 66 14.23 8.69 -3.36
CA ILE A 66 15.37 9.16 -2.54
C ILE A 66 16.69 8.84 -3.24
N GLN A 67 16.84 7.66 -3.85
CA GLN A 67 18.04 7.31 -4.61
C GLN A 67 18.25 8.22 -5.83
N GLU A 68 17.17 8.54 -6.55
CA GLU A 68 17.22 9.49 -7.67
C GLU A 68 17.66 10.88 -7.21
N LEU A 69 17.04 11.43 -6.15
CA LEU A 69 17.41 12.73 -5.58
C LEU A 69 18.86 12.75 -5.06
N THR A 70 19.32 11.64 -4.49
CA THR A 70 20.72 11.50 -4.05
C THR A 70 21.67 11.55 -5.24
N THR A 71 21.30 10.96 -6.37
CA THR A 71 22.07 11.03 -7.62
C THR A 71 22.07 12.44 -8.19
N GLU A 72 20.94 13.15 -8.14
CA GLU A 72 20.86 14.56 -8.53
C GLU A 72 21.72 15.46 -7.65
N LEU A 73 21.73 15.22 -6.34
CA LEU A 73 22.60 15.93 -5.40
C LEU A 73 24.08 15.75 -5.78
N MET A 74 24.51 14.52 -6.08
CA MET A 74 25.87 14.25 -6.55
C MET A 74 26.21 15.01 -7.84
N ARG A 75 25.24 15.15 -8.76
CA ARG A 75 25.42 15.93 -10.01
C ARG A 75 25.54 17.42 -9.74
N VAL A 76 24.75 17.96 -8.79
CA VAL A 76 24.82 19.36 -8.37
C VAL A 76 26.17 19.64 -7.69
N ASP A 77 26.61 18.75 -6.80
CA ASP A 77 27.89 18.86 -6.11
C ASP A 77 29.09 18.73 -7.08
N ALA A 78 28.93 18.00 -8.19
CA ALA A 78 29.96 17.85 -9.23
C ALA A 78 30.05 19.03 -10.23
N ARG A 79 29.22 20.07 -10.11
CA ARG A 79 29.23 21.19 -11.06
C ARG A 79 30.56 21.97 -11.00
N PRO A 80 31.01 22.56 -12.13
CA PRO A 80 32.24 23.34 -12.17
C PRO A 80 32.23 24.53 -11.21
N TRP A 81 33.43 24.93 -10.79
CA TRP A 81 33.64 26.11 -9.96
C TRP A 81 33.02 27.36 -10.60
N ARG A 82 32.41 28.22 -9.76
CA ARG A 82 31.67 29.46 -10.09
C ARG A 82 30.20 29.30 -10.52
N VAL A 83 29.66 28.08 -10.57
CA VAL A 83 28.20 27.88 -10.64
C VAL A 83 27.62 27.97 -9.23
N GLY A 84 26.64 28.86 -9.02
CA GLY A 84 25.91 28.93 -7.76
C GLY A 84 25.05 27.67 -7.59
N ILE A 85 25.40 26.80 -6.65
CA ILE A 85 24.70 25.52 -6.40
C ILE A 85 23.93 25.49 -5.07
N GLY A 86 24.08 26.52 -4.23
CA GLY A 86 23.57 26.52 -2.86
C GLY A 86 22.04 26.36 -2.76
N THR A 87 21.29 26.99 -3.67
CA THR A 87 19.83 26.90 -3.72
C THR A 87 19.37 25.51 -4.17
N ASP A 88 19.89 25.02 -5.29
CA ASP A 88 19.54 23.71 -5.86
C ASP A 88 19.87 22.59 -4.86
N ARG A 89 21.03 22.69 -4.21
CA ARG A 89 21.48 21.74 -3.19
C ARG A 89 20.58 21.74 -1.96
N ALA A 90 20.23 22.93 -1.45
CA ALA A 90 19.35 23.05 -0.30
C ALA A 90 17.94 22.52 -0.61
N GLU A 91 17.44 22.76 -1.83
CA GLU A 91 16.14 22.26 -2.26
C GLU A 91 16.11 20.72 -2.30
N ILE A 92 17.09 20.08 -2.94
CA ILE A 92 17.18 18.62 -3.03
C ILE A 92 17.29 17.99 -1.64
N LEU A 93 18.13 18.53 -0.75
CA LEU A 93 18.25 18.05 0.63
C LEU A 93 16.93 18.20 1.41
N THR A 94 16.20 19.29 1.18
CA THR A 94 14.89 19.50 1.81
C THR A 94 13.86 18.48 1.32
N GLN A 95 13.87 18.15 0.03
CA GLN A 95 13.01 17.13 -0.56
C GLN A 95 13.33 15.73 0.01
N ILE A 96 14.60 15.35 0.07
CA ILE A 96 15.04 14.07 0.67
C ILE A 96 14.57 13.98 2.12
N ALA A 97 14.84 14.99 2.94
CA ALA A 97 14.44 15.01 4.35
C ALA A 97 12.91 14.95 4.52
N SER A 98 12.14 15.53 3.59
CA SER A 98 10.68 15.42 3.60
C SER A 98 10.19 14.01 3.28
N MET A 99 10.83 13.31 2.33
CA MET A 99 10.47 11.95 1.95
C MET A 99 10.86 10.94 3.03
N GLU A 100 12.03 11.10 3.66
CA GLU A 100 12.47 10.26 4.79
C GLU A 100 11.55 10.36 6.01
N ARG A 101 11.01 11.55 6.29
CA ARG A 101 10.03 11.74 7.37
C ARG A 101 8.64 11.16 7.06
N SER A 102 8.35 10.91 5.78
CA SER A 102 7.03 10.47 5.30
C SER A 102 6.99 8.99 4.90
N ALA A 103 8.14 8.32 4.86
CA ALA A 103 8.32 6.89 4.54
C ALA A 103 8.10 6.00 5.78
#